data_AF-A0A5E8CJH2-F1
#
_entry.id   AF-A0A5E8CJH2-F1
#
_cell.length_a   1.000
_cell.length_b   1.000
_cell.length_c   1.000
_cell.angle_alpha   90.00
_cell.angle_beta   90.00
_cell.angle_gamma   90.00
#
_symmetry.space_group_name_H-M   'P 1'
#
loop_
_entity.id
_entity.type
_entity.pdbx_description
1 polymer ?
#
loop_
_entity_poly.entity_id
_entity_poly.type
_entity_poly.pdbx_seq_one_letter_code
_entity_poly.pdbx_strand_id
1 'polypeptide(L)'
;MKSIIWPFFHNFRLRADICVKTNPWGLISQSEIKKLVSLKVPDNISKSFPDNLQERSFFNQAVFLEGARLGYREIFKSFSNNIDYLEENYTTPKLSLALNQILSEHQINPRLNLNKIDAEILGIWNDIGHATANDKVLGHWCNETIKHELIAGGLGPEVRIIWDQKPIKQKVKVLYNVNNRIDVWEWERCLMMTNYNWTISNINGVIIS
;
A
#
# COMPACT_ATOMS: atom_id res chain seq x y z
N MET A 1 -6.28 16.68 -12.03
CA MET A 1 -5.39 16.17 -13.11
C MET A 1 -5.01 14.70 -12.88
N LYS A 2 -4.59 14.32 -11.66
CA LYS A 2 -4.31 12.91 -11.29
C LYS A 2 -5.45 11.95 -11.64
N SER A 3 -6.70 12.30 -11.30
CA SER A 3 -7.90 11.51 -11.59
C SER A 3 -8.14 11.20 -13.08
N ILE A 4 -7.59 12.00 -13.99
CA ILE A 4 -7.73 11.81 -15.45
C ILE A 4 -6.56 10.98 -15.98
N ILE A 5 -5.33 11.26 -15.53
CA ILE A 5 -4.11 10.66 -16.10
C ILE A 5 -3.85 9.27 -15.49
N TRP A 6 -4.05 9.10 -14.19
CA TRP A 6 -3.64 7.89 -13.50
C TRP A 6 -4.37 6.62 -13.91
N PRO A 7 -5.66 6.63 -14.29
CA PRO A 7 -6.32 5.43 -14.83
C PRO A 7 -5.60 4.80 -16.04
N PHE A 8 -4.83 5.58 -16.82
CA PHE A 8 -4.06 5.05 -17.96
C PHE A 8 -2.83 4.25 -17.55
N PHE A 9 -2.29 4.49 -16.34
CA PHE A 9 -1.07 3.86 -15.84
C PHE A 9 -1.34 2.84 -14.72
N HIS A 10 -2.45 3.01 -14.01
CA HIS A 10 -2.79 2.25 -12.79
C HIS A 10 -4.07 1.46 -12.98
N ASN A 11 -3.97 0.38 -13.77
CA ASN A 11 -5.09 -0.55 -13.94
C ASN A 11 -5.32 -1.38 -12.68
N PHE A 12 -6.58 -1.52 -12.28
CA PHE A 12 -7.01 -2.38 -11.18
C PHE A 12 -8.27 -3.15 -11.54
N ARG A 13 -8.51 -4.23 -10.80
CA ARG A 13 -9.76 -4.97 -10.81
C ARG A 13 -10.26 -5.01 -9.38
N LEU A 14 -11.52 -4.65 -9.21
CA LEU A 14 -12.22 -4.77 -7.94
C LEU A 14 -12.66 -6.21 -7.73
N ARG A 15 -12.61 -6.65 -6.47
CA ARG A 15 -13.17 -7.92 -6.07
C ARG A 15 -14.70 -7.90 -6.25
N ALA A 16 -15.26 -9.00 -6.74
CA ALA A 16 -16.67 -9.06 -7.13
C ALA A 16 -17.66 -9.09 -5.95
N ASP A 17 -17.20 -9.46 -4.76
CA ASP A 17 -18.01 -9.59 -3.54
C ASP A 17 -18.00 -8.32 -2.67
N ILE A 18 -17.52 -7.19 -3.21
CA ILE A 18 -17.59 -5.90 -2.53
C ILE A 18 -19.07 -5.53 -2.33
N CYS A 19 -19.46 -5.29 -1.08
CA CYS A 19 -20.82 -4.92 -0.72
C CYS A 19 -20.82 -3.82 0.33
N VAL A 20 -20.75 -2.57 -0.12
CA VAL A 20 -20.58 -1.43 0.79
C VAL A 20 -21.84 -1.12 1.59
N LYS A 21 -23.03 -1.45 1.06
CA LYS A 21 -24.29 -1.31 1.80
C LYS A 21 -24.33 -2.13 3.09
N THR A 22 -23.75 -3.34 3.05
CA THR A 22 -23.74 -4.26 4.21
C THR A 22 -22.44 -4.15 5.01
N ASN A 23 -21.32 -3.83 4.36
CA ASN A 23 -19.99 -3.74 4.95
C ASN A 23 -19.34 -2.39 4.60
N PRO A 24 -19.80 -1.28 5.20
CA PRO A 24 -19.46 0.07 4.72
C PRO A 24 -17.97 0.41 4.77
N TRP A 25 -17.27 0.07 5.85
CA TRP A 25 -15.82 0.25 5.93
C TRP A 25 -15.03 -1.01 5.54
N GLY A 26 -15.63 -2.17 5.74
CA GLY A 26 -14.99 -3.44 5.43
C GLY A 26 -14.86 -3.76 3.98
N LEU A 27 -15.79 -3.21 3.19
CA LEU A 27 -15.98 -3.44 1.77
C LEU A 27 -16.39 -4.88 1.45
N ILE A 28 -15.91 -5.87 2.22
CA ILE A 28 -16.27 -7.29 2.18
C ILE A 28 -16.67 -7.79 3.58
N SER A 29 -17.19 -9.02 3.64
CA SER A 29 -17.66 -9.64 4.88
C SER A 29 -16.52 -10.06 5.81
N GLN A 30 -16.79 -10.12 7.12
CA GLN A 30 -15.82 -10.56 8.13
C GLN A 30 -15.36 -12.01 7.94
N SER A 31 -16.21 -12.89 7.39
CA SER A 31 -15.82 -14.26 7.06
C SER A 31 -14.77 -14.29 5.96
N GLU A 32 -14.89 -13.43 4.95
CA GLU A 32 -13.89 -13.31 3.89
C GLU A 32 -12.59 -12.70 4.40
N ILE A 33 -12.66 -11.68 5.26
CA ILE A 33 -11.46 -11.10 5.87
C ILE A 33 -10.72 -12.14 6.72
N LYS A 34 -11.44 -12.98 7.48
CA LYS A 34 -10.82 -14.07 8.25
C LYS A 34 -10.09 -15.09 7.36
N LYS A 35 -10.61 -15.37 6.16
CA LYS A 35 -9.87 -16.20 5.18
C LYS A 35 -8.58 -15.53 4.74
N LEU A 36 -8.55 -14.20 4.60
CA LEU A 36 -7.32 -13.48 4.25
C LEU A 36 -6.27 -13.57 5.37
N VAL A 37 -6.69 -13.62 6.64
CA VAL A 37 -5.77 -13.80 7.78
C VAL A 37 -5.07 -15.15 7.72
N SER A 38 -5.79 -16.21 7.31
CA SER A 38 -5.22 -17.57 7.25
C SER A 38 -4.34 -17.82 6.01
N LEU A 39 -4.34 -16.92 5.02
CA LEU A 39 -3.44 -17.03 3.87
C LEU A 39 -1.99 -16.77 4.30
N LYS A 40 -1.13 -17.76 4.05
CA LYS A 40 0.31 -17.63 4.25
C LYS A 40 0.86 -16.46 3.45
N VAL A 41 1.64 -15.64 4.12
CA VAL A 41 2.47 -14.61 3.48
C VAL A 41 3.66 -15.32 2.81
N PRO A 42 4.16 -14.86 1.65
CA PRO A 42 5.33 -15.46 1.02
C PRO A 42 6.54 -15.45 1.96
N ASP A 43 7.25 -16.59 2.08
CA ASP A 43 8.44 -16.77 2.95
C ASP A 43 9.72 -16.09 2.38
N ASN A 44 9.57 -14.96 1.69
CA ASN A 44 10.59 -14.42 0.77
C ASN A 44 11.50 -13.37 1.43
N ILE A 45 11.66 -13.37 2.75
CA ILE A 45 12.37 -12.27 3.43
C ILE A 45 13.84 -12.15 2.95
N SER A 46 14.52 -13.21 2.52
CA SER A 46 15.98 -13.08 2.34
C SER A 46 16.75 -14.03 1.42
N LYS A 47 16.15 -14.97 0.67
CA LYS A 47 17.00 -16.03 0.06
C LYS A 47 17.78 -15.63 -1.20
N SER A 48 17.68 -14.42 -1.73
CA SER A 48 18.40 -14.03 -2.97
C SER A 48 18.77 -12.55 -3.12
N PHE A 49 18.66 -11.74 -2.06
CA PHE A 49 18.99 -10.31 -2.16
C PHE A 49 20.37 -10.02 -1.56
N PRO A 50 21.20 -9.16 -2.20
CA PRO A 50 22.52 -8.80 -1.67
C PRO A 50 22.45 -8.19 -0.26
N ASP A 51 23.52 -8.36 0.51
CA ASP A 51 23.56 -8.06 1.96
C ASP A 51 23.15 -6.62 2.30
N ASN A 52 23.46 -5.66 1.41
CA ASN A 52 23.06 -4.26 1.54
C ASN A 52 21.53 -4.04 1.54
N LEU A 53 20.75 -4.93 0.93
CA LEU A 53 19.28 -4.88 0.95
C LEU A 53 18.70 -5.52 2.21
N GLN A 54 19.41 -6.48 2.82
CA GLN A 54 18.99 -7.07 4.08
C GLN A 54 18.99 -6.00 5.19
N GLU A 55 20.04 -5.19 5.27
CA GLU A 55 20.09 -4.06 6.21
C GLU A 55 18.98 -3.04 5.97
N ARG A 56 18.69 -2.70 4.70
CA ARG A 56 17.60 -1.78 4.35
C ARG A 56 16.20 -2.34 4.59
N SER A 57 16.05 -3.66 4.55
CA SER A 57 14.79 -4.33 4.83
C SER A 57 14.42 -4.29 6.31
N PHE A 58 15.39 -4.04 7.20
CA PHE A 58 15.12 -3.85 8.61
C PHE A 58 14.27 -2.60 8.84
N PHE A 59 13.31 -2.69 9.76
CA PHE A 59 12.57 -1.54 10.28
C PHE A 59 12.14 -1.82 11.72
N ASN A 60 11.96 -0.74 12.49
CA ASN A 60 11.43 -0.85 13.85
C ASN A 60 9.92 -1.17 13.77
N GLN A 61 9.56 -2.40 14.10
CA GLN A 61 8.17 -2.88 14.02
C GLN A 61 7.22 -2.12 14.95
N ALA A 62 7.67 -1.70 16.14
CA ALA A 62 6.84 -0.93 17.06
C ALA A 62 6.51 0.45 16.49
N VAL A 63 7.52 1.17 15.97
CA VAL A 63 7.34 2.46 15.30
C VAL A 63 6.42 2.32 14.08
N PHE A 64 6.62 1.26 13.28
CA PHE A 64 5.75 0.97 12.15
C PHE A 64 4.30 0.73 12.58
N LEU A 65 4.06 -0.09 13.61
CA LEU A 65 2.69 -0.38 14.09
C LEU A 65 1.99 0.87 14.62
N GLU A 66 2.70 1.79 15.30
CA GLU A 66 2.13 3.09 15.67
C GLU A 66 1.71 3.90 14.43
N GLY A 67 2.60 4.00 13.43
CA GLY A 67 2.29 4.63 12.15
C GLY A 67 1.12 3.95 11.42
N ALA A 68 1.05 2.63 11.47
CA ALA A 68 0.00 1.84 10.84
C ALA A 68 -1.37 2.09 11.49
N ARG A 69 -1.43 2.30 12.81
CA ARG A 69 -2.66 2.71 13.51
C ARG A 69 -3.08 4.14 13.16
N LEU A 70 -2.12 5.05 13.03
CA LEU A 70 -2.40 6.42 12.58
C LEU A 70 -2.96 6.44 11.16
N GLY A 71 -2.31 5.73 10.23
CA GLY A 71 -2.81 5.60 8.86
C GLY A 71 -4.20 4.97 8.81
N TYR A 72 -4.50 4.00 9.68
CA TYR A 72 -5.85 3.45 9.78
C TYR A 72 -6.91 4.51 10.10
N ARG A 73 -6.61 5.40 11.08
CA ARG A 73 -7.51 6.50 11.46
C ARG A 73 -7.69 7.49 10.31
N GLU A 74 -6.60 7.87 9.65
CA GLU A 74 -6.66 8.84 8.55
C GLU A 74 -7.45 8.29 7.37
N ILE A 75 -7.18 7.07 6.88
CA ILE A 75 -7.95 6.51 5.76
C ILE A 75 -9.43 6.33 6.14
N PHE A 76 -9.75 5.95 7.37
CA PHE A 76 -11.15 5.87 7.83
C PHE A 76 -11.83 7.24 7.85
N LYS A 77 -11.11 8.28 8.28
CA LYS A 77 -11.59 9.65 8.28
C LYS A 77 -11.84 10.14 6.84
N SER A 78 -10.92 9.86 5.92
CA SER A 78 -11.07 10.18 4.51
C SER A 78 -12.27 9.45 3.89
N PHE A 79 -12.49 8.18 4.27
CA PHE A 79 -13.66 7.41 3.87
C PHE A 79 -14.97 8.05 4.35
N SER A 80 -15.02 8.39 5.63
CA SER A 80 -16.22 8.91 6.29
C SER A 80 -16.59 10.31 5.80
N ASN A 81 -15.60 11.08 5.36
CA ASN A 81 -15.77 12.45 4.86
C ASN A 81 -15.84 12.54 3.33
N ASN A 82 -15.82 11.39 2.62
CA ASN A 82 -15.81 11.33 1.16
C ASN A 82 -14.69 12.17 0.52
N ILE A 83 -13.49 12.08 1.10
CA ILE A 83 -12.29 12.76 0.60
C ILE A 83 -11.72 11.98 -0.58
N ASP A 84 -11.27 12.69 -1.62
CA ASP A 84 -10.57 12.10 -2.76
C ASP A 84 -9.23 11.50 -2.29
N TYR A 85 -9.11 10.18 -2.39
CA TYR A 85 -7.91 9.46 -1.96
C TYR A 85 -6.66 9.76 -2.79
N LEU A 86 -6.77 10.38 -3.97
CA LEU A 86 -5.61 10.77 -4.81
C LEU A 86 -4.81 11.93 -4.21
N GLU A 87 -5.43 12.64 -3.26
CA GLU A 87 -4.80 13.72 -2.48
C GLU A 87 -4.18 13.19 -1.17
N GLU A 88 -4.44 11.93 -0.80
CA GLU A 88 -3.86 11.29 0.37
C GLU A 88 -2.47 10.75 0.08
N ASN A 89 -1.49 11.07 0.94
CA ASN A 89 -0.11 10.56 0.81
C ASN A 89 0.04 9.10 1.26
N TYR A 90 -0.95 8.57 1.97
CA TYR A 90 -0.89 7.24 2.59
C TYR A 90 -1.30 6.11 1.64
N THR A 91 -1.84 6.39 0.46
CA THR A 91 -2.35 5.36 -0.45
C THR A 91 -1.54 5.28 -1.73
N THR A 92 -1.51 4.10 -2.32
CA THR A 92 -1.04 3.92 -3.69
C THR A 92 -2.08 4.47 -4.68
N PRO A 93 -1.66 5.00 -5.84
CA PRO A 93 -2.57 5.44 -6.91
C PRO A 93 -3.65 4.44 -7.25
N LYS A 94 -3.26 3.16 -7.33
CA LYS A 94 -4.15 2.05 -7.63
C LYS A 94 -5.24 1.90 -6.57
N LEU A 95 -4.87 1.95 -5.29
CA LEU A 95 -5.82 1.89 -4.18
C LEU A 95 -6.71 3.13 -4.13
N SER A 96 -6.15 4.32 -4.35
CA SER A 96 -6.91 5.56 -4.35
C SER A 96 -8.01 5.55 -5.41
N LEU A 97 -7.68 5.14 -6.65
CA LEU A 97 -8.65 5.02 -7.72
C LEU A 97 -9.74 3.99 -7.38
N ALA A 98 -9.36 2.85 -6.81
CA ALA A 98 -10.31 1.83 -6.38
C ALA A 98 -11.28 2.35 -5.30
N LEU A 99 -10.76 3.00 -4.25
CA LEU A 99 -11.58 3.54 -3.17
C LEU A 99 -12.49 4.68 -3.64
N ASN A 100 -11.98 5.57 -4.50
CA ASN A 100 -12.78 6.64 -5.09
C ASN A 100 -13.92 6.09 -5.96
N GLN A 101 -13.67 5.04 -6.75
CA GLN A 101 -14.72 4.39 -7.52
C GLN A 101 -15.81 3.84 -6.58
N ILE A 102 -15.41 3.09 -5.54
CA ILE A 102 -16.31 2.51 -4.54
C ILE A 102 -17.15 3.60 -3.84
N LEU A 103 -16.54 4.73 -3.47
CA LEU A 103 -17.24 5.84 -2.80
C LEU A 103 -18.16 6.61 -3.75
N SER A 104 -17.80 6.76 -5.02
CA SER A 104 -18.64 7.46 -6.00
C SER A 104 -20.00 6.80 -6.22
N GLU A 105 -20.07 5.48 -6.02
CA GLU A 105 -21.28 4.68 -6.20
C GLU A 105 -22.21 4.72 -4.98
N HIS A 106 -21.72 5.19 -3.81
CA HIS A 106 -22.41 5.02 -2.53
C HIS A 106 -22.14 6.16 -1.53
N GLN A 107 -23.19 6.86 -1.09
CA GLN A 107 -23.09 7.72 0.10
C GLN A 107 -23.16 6.87 1.37
N ILE A 108 -22.08 6.83 2.14
CA ILE A 108 -21.95 5.95 3.30
C ILE A 108 -21.41 6.74 4.49
N ASN A 109 -21.98 6.50 5.66
CA ASN A 109 -21.46 7.03 6.92
C ASN A 109 -21.16 5.84 7.84
N PRO A 110 -19.96 5.25 7.77
CA PRO A 110 -19.62 4.11 8.61
C PRO A 110 -19.53 4.56 10.07
N ARG A 111 -20.16 3.82 10.97
CA ARG A 111 -20.00 4.02 12.42
C ARG A 111 -18.95 3.04 12.93
N LEU A 112 -17.76 3.56 13.24
CA LEU A 112 -16.70 2.78 13.87
C LEU A 112 -16.05 3.60 14.99
N ASN A 113 -15.98 3.02 16.18
CA ASN A 113 -15.28 3.65 17.30
C ASN A 113 -13.78 3.37 17.17
N LEU A 114 -13.00 4.40 16.85
CA LEU A 114 -11.55 4.29 16.65
C LEU A 114 -10.74 4.48 17.94
N ASN A 115 -11.35 4.56 19.13
CA ASN A 115 -10.62 4.86 20.37
C ASN A 115 -9.48 3.85 20.61
N LYS A 116 -9.78 2.55 20.43
CA LYS A 116 -8.81 1.47 20.54
C LYS A 116 -8.66 0.76 19.19
N ILE A 117 -7.43 0.74 18.68
CA ILE A 117 -7.05 0.02 17.46
C ILE A 117 -5.90 -0.89 17.85
N ASP A 118 -6.19 -2.18 17.97
CA ASP A 118 -5.15 -3.19 18.15
C ASP A 118 -4.61 -3.54 16.75
N ALA A 119 -3.28 -3.64 16.61
CA ALA A 119 -2.62 -3.88 15.33
C ALA A 119 -1.47 -4.87 15.48
N GLU A 120 -1.37 -5.80 14.54
CA GLU A 120 -0.40 -6.91 14.55
C GLU A 120 0.15 -7.15 13.14
N ILE A 121 1.45 -7.41 13.02
CA ILE A 121 2.07 -7.79 11.75
C ILE A 121 1.81 -9.28 11.49
N LEU A 122 1.10 -9.60 10.41
CA LEU A 122 0.86 -10.98 9.96
C LEU A 122 2.01 -11.53 9.12
N GLY A 123 2.78 -10.67 8.48
CA GLY A 123 3.96 -11.08 7.73
C GLY A 123 4.61 -9.94 6.96
N ILE A 124 5.84 -10.20 6.54
CA ILE A 124 6.73 -9.26 5.86
C ILE A 124 7.36 -10.00 4.69
N TRP A 125 7.44 -9.37 3.51
CA TRP A 125 8.09 -9.96 2.35
C TRP A 125 8.64 -8.89 1.42
N ASN A 126 9.59 -9.28 0.58
CA ASN A 126 10.13 -8.41 -0.46
C ASN A 126 9.59 -8.85 -1.82
N ASP A 127 9.40 -7.88 -2.71
CA ASP A 127 8.86 -8.08 -4.05
C ASP A 127 9.65 -7.24 -5.07
N ILE A 128 9.76 -7.75 -6.29
CA ILE A 128 10.41 -7.02 -7.39
C ILE A 128 9.38 -6.05 -7.96
N GLY A 129 9.72 -4.77 -7.98
CA GLY A 129 8.87 -3.72 -8.53
C GLY A 129 9.00 -2.40 -7.77
N HIS A 130 8.44 -1.35 -8.36
CA HIS A 130 8.37 -0.05 -7.72
C HIS A 130 7.28 -0.05 -6.65
N ALA A 131 7.61 0.45 -5.45
CA ALA A 131 6.60 0.91 -4.51
C ALA A 131 5.95 2.18 -5.08
N THR A 132 4.63 2.25 -5.03
CA THR A 132 3.86 3.36 -5.61
C THR A 132 3.30 4.26 -4.53
N ALA A 133 3.10 5.54 -4.85
CA ALA A 133 2.57 6.52 -3.91
C ALA A 133 2.02 7.73 -4.67
N ASN A 134 1.03 8.40 -4.09
CA ASN A 134 0.31 9.48 -4.76
C ASN A 134 1.11 10.78 -4.96
N ASP A 135 2.17 10.95 -4.19
CA ASP A 135 3.10 12.06 -4.24
C ASP A 135 4.22 11.84 -5.29
N LYS A 136 4.33 10.63 -5.86
CA LYS A 136 5.30 10.32 -6.92
C LYS A 136 4.82 10.78 -8.29
N VAL A 137 5.77 11.15 -9.14
CA VAL A 137 5.54 11.41 -10.56
C VAL A 137 4.97 10.16 -11.21
N LEU A 138 3.77 10.31 -11.78
CA LEU A 138 2.95 9.22 -12.34
C LEU A 138 2.74 8.04 -11.36
N GLY A 139 2.94 8.25 -10.06
CA GLY A 139 2.80 7.21 -9.04
C GLY A 139 4.02 6.32 -8.82
N HIS A 140 5.06 6.41 -9.66
CA HIS A 140 6.19 5.47 -9.66
C HIS A 140 7.52 6.13 -9.31
N TRP A 141 7.78 7.30 -9.89
CA TRP A 141 9.10 7.92 -9.82
C TRP A 141 9.09 9.07 -8.84
N CYS A 142 10.08 9.09 -7.98
CA CYS A 142 10.36 10.27 -7.19
C CYS A 142 11.54 11.04 -7.76
N ASN A 143 11.79 12.22 -7.19
CA ASN A 143 12.83 13.12 -7.66
C ASN A 143 14.22 12.47 -7.66
N GLU A 144 14.57 11.63 -6.68
CA GLU A 144 15.88 10.97 -6.68
C GLU A 144 15.95 9.81 -7.69
N THR A 145 14.83 9.11 -7.97
CA THR A 145 14.81 8.10 -9.05
C THR A 145 14.98 8.78 -10.40
N ILE A 146 14.32 9.90 -10.64
CA ILE A 146 14.47 10.68 -11.88
C ILE A 146 15.90 11.17 -12.05
N LYS A 147 16.52 11.69 -11.00
CA LYS A 147 17.95 12.08 -11.01
C LYS A 147 18.84 10.88 -11.33
N HIS A 148 18.58 9.74 -10.72
CA HIS A 148 19.36 8.52 -10.95
C HIS A 148 19.25 8.04 -12.41
N GLU A 149 18.04 7.98 -12.97
CA GLU A 149 17.79 7.61 -14.38
C GLU A 149 18.46 8.58 -15.35
N LEU A 150 18.41 9.89 -15.09
CA LEU A 150 19.11 10.88 -15.92
C LEU A 150 20.62 10.72 -15.87
N ILE A 151 21.19 10.42 -14.70
CA ILE A 151 22.63 10.16 -14.53
C ILE A 151 23.00 8.84 -15.22
N ALA A 152 22.22 7.78 -15.04
CA ALA A 152 22.42 6.47 -15.67
C ALA A 152 22.37 6.57 -17.21
N GLY A 153 21.41 7.33 -17.74
CA GLY A 153 21.28 7.63 -19.16
C GLY A 153 22.47 8.42 -19.71
N GLY A 154 23.02 9.34 -18.92
CA GLY A 154 24.21 10.12 -19.30
C GLY A 154 25.53 9.32 -19.24
N LEU A 155 25.64 8.36 -18.32
CA LEU A 155 26.82 7.50 -18.17
C LEU A 155 26.84 6.31 -19.13
N GLY A 156 25.69 5.98 -19.74
CA GLY A 156 25.55 4.87 -20.68
C GLY A 156 25.50 3.48 -20.01
N PRO A 157 25.10 2.43 -20.76
CA PRO A 157 24.89 1.07 -20.26
C PRO A 157 26.16 0.37 -19.75
N GLU A 158 27.33 1.00 -19.93
CA GLU A 158 28.63 0.44 -19.58
C GLU A 158 28.84 0.38 -18.05
N VAL A 159 28.12 1.22 -17.30
CA VAL A 159 28.06 1.13 -15.85
C VAL A 159 26.93 0.18 -15.43
N ARG A 160 27.17 -1.13 -15.61
CA ARG A 160 26.20 -2.20 -15.29
C ARG A 160 25.63 -2.14 -13.87
N ILE A 161 26.43 -1.66 -12.91
CA ILE A 161 26.02 -1.50 -11.50
C ILE A 161 24.81 -0.57 -11.35
N ILE A 162 24.63 0.39 -12.26
CA ILE A 162 23.54 1.37 -12.25
C ILE A 162 22.37 0.87 -13.10
N TRP A 163 22.65 0.25 -14.26
CA TRP A 163 21.63 -0.18 -15.22
C TRP A 163 20.90 -1.48 -14.86
N ASP A 164 21.54 -2.42 -14.14
CA ASP A 164 20.96 -3.74 -13.86
C ASP A 164 20.16 -3.82 -12.54
N GLN A 165 20.03 -2.71 -11.80
CA GLN A 165 19.32 -2.70 -10.52
C GLN A 165 17.80 -2.68 -10.73
N LYS A 166 17.18 -3.85 -10.62
CA LYS A 166 15.72 -3.94 -10.57
C LYS A 166 15.20 -3.26 -9.29
N PRO A 167 14.11 -2.49 -9.36
CA PRO A 167 13.49 -1.89 -8.19
C PRO A 167 12.98 -2.99 -7.25
N ILE A 168 13.17 -2.78 -5.95
CA ILE A 168 12.74 -3.70 -4.90
C ILE A 168 11.89 -2.93 -3.91
N LYS A 169 10.75 -3.52 -3.56
CA LYS A 169 9.87 -3.02 -2.51
C LYS A 169 9.71 -4.04 -1.40
N GLN A 170 9.50 -3.53 -0.19
CA GLN A 170 9.10 -4.32 0.95
C GLN A 170 7.61 -4.16 1.17
N LYS A 171 6.94 -5.27 1.50
CA LYS A 171 5.54 -5.30 1.87
C LYS A 171 5.35 -5.85 3.28
N VAL A 172 4.34 -5.33 3.96
CA VAL A 172 3.94 -5.74 5.30
C VAL A 172 2.43 -5.92 5.33
N LYS A 173 1.98 -7.06 5.80
CA LYS A 173 0.56 -7.35 6.00
C LYS A 173 0.23 -7.13 7.46
N VAL A 174 -0.77 -6.29 7.73
CA VAL A 174 -1.15 -5.86 9.08
C VAL A 174 -2.59 -6.26 9.35
N LEU A 175 -2.81 -6.92 10.46
CA LEU A 175 -4.11 -7.19 11.06
C LEU A 175 -4.49 -6.01 11.94
N TYR A 176 -5.70 -5.50 11.78
CA TYR A 176 -6.31 -4.53 12.69
C TYR A 176 -7.50 -5.17 13.38
N ASN A 177 -7.64 -4.92 14.68
CA ASN A 177 -8.83 -5.27 15.45
C ASN A 177 -9.42 -4.00 16.11
N VAL A 178 -10.66 -3.68 15.73
CA VAL A 178 -11.37 -2.48 16.17
C VAL A 178 -12.80 -2.86 16.57
N ASN A 179 -13.07 -2.93 17.88
CA ASN A 179 -14.38 -3.35 18.42
C ASN A 179 -14.87 -4.71 17.88
N ASN A 180 -14.03 -5.74 17.93
CA ASN A 180 -14.32 -7.10 17.43
C ASN A 180 -14.48 -7.21 15.90
N ARG A 181 -14.24 -6.11 15.18
CA ARG A 181 -14.10 -6.10 13.73
C ARG A 181 -12.64 -6.32 13.38
N ILE A 182 -12.40 -7.19 12.42
CA ILE A 182 -11.08 -7.45 11.86
C ILE A 182 -10.98 -6.80 10.49
N ASP A 183 -9.83 -6.19 10.21
CA ASP A 183 -9.44 -5.69 8.90
C ASP A 183 -7.98 -6.10 8.62
N VAL A 184 -7.62 -6.27 7.36
CA VAL A 184 -6.28 -6.72 6.93
C VAL A 184 -5.77 -5.83 5.82
N TRP A 185 -4.69 -5.09 6.06
CA TRP A 185 -4.14 -4.16 5.08
C TRP A 185 -2.73 -4.57 4.65
N GLU A 186 -2.40 -4.23 3.41
CA GLU A 186 -1.07 -4.42 2.85
C GLU A 186 -0.39 -3.08 2.65
N TRP A 187 0.74 -2.92 3.33
CA TRP A 187 1.61 -1.75 3.23
C TRP A 187 2.79 -2.06 2.31
N GLU A 188 3.29 -1.06 1.58
CA GLU A 188 4.50 -1.17 0.79
C GLU A 188 5.43 0.03 0.99
N ARG A 189 6.74 -0.19 0.85
CA ARG A 189 7.76 0.88 0.77
C ARG A 189 8.87 0.51 -0.19
N CYS A 190 9.57 1.51 -0.72
CA CYS A 190 10.73 1.30 -1.59
C CYS A 190 11.98 0.95 -0.75
N LEU A 191 12.74 -0.08 -1.12
CA LEU A 191 14.01 -0.43 -0.47
C LEU A 191 15.25 0.15 -1.17
N MET A 192 15.10 0.62 -2.40
CA MET A 192 16.22 1.16 -3.18
C MET A 192 16.62 2.57 -2.75
N MET A 193 15.80 3.23 -1.94
CA MET A 193 15.90 4.65 -1.62
C MET A 193 15.92 4.87 -0.11
N THR A 194 16.61 5.91 0.34
CA THR A 194 16.92 6.12 1.77
C THR A 194 15.75 6.67 2.58
N ASN A 195 14.76 7.32 1.96
CA ASN A 195 13.66 8.01 2.67
C ASN A 195 12.28 7.76 2.01
N TYR A 196 11.76 6.53 2.02
CA TYR A 196 10.36 6.30 1.62
C TYR A 196 9.46 5.93 2.78
N ASN A 197 8.37 6.69 2.87
CA ASN A 197 7.24 6.41 3.73
C ASN A 197 6.53 5.13 3.28
N TRP A 198 5.88 4.48 4.24
CA TRP A 198 4.98 3.37 3.97
C TRP A 198 3.69 3.87 3.34
N THR A 199 3.24 3.21 2.28
CA THR A 199 1.95 3.47 1.65
C THR A 199 1.08 2.22 1.67
N ILE A 200 -0.23 2.40 1.72
CA ILE A 200 -1.22 1.34 1.71
C ILE A 200 -1.48 0.96 0.26
N SER A 201 -1.17 -0.29 -0.05
CA SER A 201 -1.31 -0.90 -1.37
C SER A 201 -2.62 -1.67 -1.53
N ASN A 202 -3.19 -2.17 -0.43
CA ASN A 202 -4.48 -2.85 -0.45
C ASN A 202 -5.16 -2.83 0.92
N ILE A 203 -6.48 -2.84 0.93
CA ILE A 203 -7.34 -2.91 2.12
C ILE A 203 -8.28 -4.08 1.94
N ASN A 204 -8.27 -5.05 2.86
CA ASN A 204 -9.15 -6.22 2.84
C ASN A 204 -9.16 -7.00 1.51
N GLY A 205 -8.09 -6.90 0.72
CA GLY A 205 -8.01 -7.55 -0.59
C GLY A 205 -9.06 -7.05 -1.59
N VAL A 206 -9.50 -5.80 -1.51
CA VAL A 206 -10.49 -5.23 -2.45
C VAL A 206 -9.96 -5.10 -3.88
N ILE A 207 -8.65 -4.91 -4.02
CA ILE A 207 -7.98 -4.99 -5.31
C ILE A 207 -7.51 -6.42 -5.52
N ILE A 208 -7.93 -7.03 -6.63
CA ILE A 208 -7.39 -8.29 -7.14
C ILE A 208 -6.38 -8.01 -8.27
N SER A 209 -5.26 -8.72 -8.24
CA SER A 209 -4.20 -8.67 -9.27
C SER A 209 -4.55 -9.56 -10.45
#